data_AF-X1E6L4-F1
#
_entry.id   AF-X1E6L4-F1
#
_cell.length_a   1.000
_cell.length_b   1.000
_cell.length_c   1.000
_cell.angle_alpha   90.00
_cell.angle_beta   90.00
_cell.angle_gamma   90.00
#
_symmetry.space_group_name_H-M   'P 1'
#
loop_
_entity.id
_entity.type
_entity.pdbx_description
1 polymer ?
#
loop_
_entity_poly.entity_id
_entity_poly.type
_entity_poly.pdbx_seq_one_letter_code
_entity_poly.pdbx_strand_id
1 'polypeptide(L)'
;GNFEYHRAFMDKPDVYRCFFIERFTGTEAYNRPFWSHSVPDTSFIDNLWHEPVPFNLSSEYGLAIAHHGDYCWLSNPSGVWRAKLTEESLDLTAAVLSVRQELTKGAGRLIVELNNNEGQYASPGEGELEVLDIGCQLEVSPGYTTSQGNEISSGLAFGVDAYEHTSSGGKASLILYASDGWNLIENWRARHQFRWNKGSDEMSVKALLAFVLARVGIKLEVKSQSSVITSYYPDFTIHPNNRGDIVIGKLLSFTPDVVFIEGNKAYVVNPGSSDNSVYSYGSSHPILEGGYR
;
A
#
# COMPACT_ATOMS: atom_id res chain seq x y z
N GLY A 1 -1.22 30.45 0.01
CA GLY A 1 -0.63 29.64 1.10
C GLY A 1 0.87 29.82 1.09
N ASN A 2 1.59 29.31 2.09
CA ASN A 2 3.05 29.42 2.19
C ASN A 2 3.80 28.33 1.38
N PHE A 3 3.10 27.61 0.50
CA PHE A 3 3.65 26.53 -0.33
C PHE A 3 3.77 26.99 -1.78
N GLU A 4 4.89 26.67 -2.40
CA GLU A 4 5.15 26.83 -3.83
C GLU A 4 5.66 25.51 -4.42
N TYR A 5 5.26 25.23 -5.66
CA TYR A 5 5.64 24.02 -6.39
C TYR A 5 6.39 24.42 -7.65
N HIS A 6 7.59 23.87 -7.84
CA HIS A 6 8.49 24.26 -8.92
C HIS A 6 9.05 23.03 -9.65
N ARG A 7 9.49 23.23 -10.91
CA ARG A 7 10.33 22.28 -11.66
C ARG A 7 9.76 20.85 -11.68
N ALA A 8 8.50 20.70 -12.06
CA ALA A 8 7.87 19.40 -12.19
C ALA A 8 8.40 18.68 -13.46
N PHE A 9 8.92 17.47 -13.26
CA PHE A 9 9.28 16.54 -14.32
C PHE A 9 8.46 15.27 -14.16
N MET A 10 7.89 14.80 -15.25
CA MET A 10 7.02 13.64 -15.26
C MET A 10 7.37 12.75 -16.43
N ASP A 11 7.30 11.45 -16.18
CA ASP A 11 7.44 10.41 -17.17
C ASP A 11 6.56 9.22 -16.79
N LYS A 12 6.35 8.28 -17.71
CA LYS A 12 5.54 7.08 -17.49
C LYS A 12 6.31 5.80 -17.84
N PRO A 13 7.38 5.45 -17.08
CA PRO A 13 8.08 4.19 -17.28
C PRO A 13 7.20 2.96 -17.05
N ASP A 14 6.35 3.01 -16.03
CA ASP A 14 5.47 1.93 -15.58
C ASP A 14 4.12 2.54 -15.16
N VAL A 15 4.16 3.40 -14.14
CA VAL A 15 3.11 4.31 -13.71
C VAL A 15 3.53 5.74 -14.03
N TYR A 16 2.61 6.71 -13.95
CA TYR A 16 3.02 8.11 -14.05
C TYR A 16 3.85 8.43 -12.81
N ARG A 17 5.10 8.84 -13.00
CA ARG A 17 6.01 9.23 -11.92
C ARG A 17 6.30 10.71 -12.04
N CYS A 18 6.18 11.45 -10.95
CA CYS A 18 6.37 12.90 -10.91
C CYS A 18 7.39 13.27 -9.85
N PHE A 19 8.39 14.05 -10.25
CA PHE A 19 9.36 14.69 -9.37
C PHE A 19 9.17 16.19 -9.46
N PHE A 20 9.16 16.86 -8.32
CA PHE A 20 8.99 18.31 -8.26
C PHE A 20 9.67 18.88 -7.02
N ILE A 21 9.94 20.18 -7.03
CA ILE A 21 10.40 20.91 -5.85
C ILE A 21 9.19 21.44 -5.11
N GLU A 22 9.11 21.15 -3.82
CA GLU A 22 8.20 21.84 -2.92
C GLU A 22 9.00 22.79 -2.04
N ARG A 23 8.58 24.05 -2.04
CA ARG A 23 9.11 25.10 -1.19
C ARG A 23 8.05 25.54 -0.19
N PHE A 24 8.43 25.57 1.08
CA PHE A 24 7.61 26.10 2.15
C PHE A 24 8.32 27.28 2.82
N THR A 25 7.62 28.40 2.98
CA THR A 25 8.17 29.64 3.56
C THR A 25 7.59 29.96 4.94
N GLY A 26 6.86 29.02 5.56
CA GLY A 26 6.33 29.18 6.92
C GLY A 26 7.35 28.83 8.02
N THR A 27 6.84 28.43 9.19
CA THR A 27 7.65 27.92 10.30
C THR A 27 8.36 26.64 9.87
N GLU A 28 9.69 26.57 10.01
CA GLU A 28 10.50 25.48 9.44
C GLU A 28 10.50 25.47 7.90
N ALA A 29 10.94 26.59 7.32
CA ALA A 29 11.05 26.73 5.87
C ALA A 29 11.96 25.65 5.25
N TYR A 30 11.56 25.16 4.07
CA TYR A 30 12.34 24.20 3.30
C TYR A 30 12.19 24.43 1.80
N ASN A 31 13.13 23.87 1.05
CA ASN A 31 13.10 23.80 -0.40
C ASN A 31 13.75 22.48 -0.81
N ARG A 32 12.97 21.47 -1.18
CA ARG A 32 13.51 20.13 -1.48
C ARG A 32 12.69 19.37 -2.53
N PRO A 33 13.31 18.38 -3.20
CA PRO A 33 12.57 17.51 -4.09
C PRO A 33 11.59 16.61 -3.35
N PHE A 34 10.45 16.41 -3.99
CA PHE A 34 9.44 15.44 -3.66
C PHE A 34 9.22 14.54 -4.86
N TRP A 35 8.77 13.33 -4.59
CA TRP A 35 8.33 12.41 -5.61
C TRP A 35 6.97 11.81 -5.26
N SER A 36 6.22 11.49 -6.29
CA SER A 36 4.92 10.83 -6.22
C SER A 36 4.74 9.99 -7.48
N HIS A 37 3.80 9.07 -7.44
CA HIS A 37 3.41 8.29 -8.60
C HIS A 37 1.90 8.04 -8.62
N SER A 38 1.35 7.78 -9.79
CA SER A 38 -0.03 7.31 -9.91
C SER A 38 -0.14 5.90 -9.36
N VAL A 39 -1.33 5.55 -8.88
CA VAL A 39 -1.67 4.17 -8.53
C VAL A 39 -1.56 3.27 -9.78
N PRO A 40 -1.04 2.04 -9.68
CA PRO A 40 -1.01 1.09 -10.80
C PRO A 40 -2.39 0.91 -11.46
N ASP A 41 -2.41 0.65 -12.76
CA ASP A 41 -3.63 0.46 -13.57
C ASP A 41 -4.64 1.62 -13.51
N THR A 42 -4.15 2.86 -13.34
CA THR A 42 -4.97 4.08 -13.41
C THR A 42 -4.52 4.99 -14.56
N SER A 43 -5.45 5.81 -15.05
CA SER A 43 -5.16 6.82 -16.06
C SER A 43 -4.76 8.15 -15.41
N PHE A 44 -4.06 8.99 -16.17
CA PHE A 44 -3.66 10.31 -15.68
C PHE A 44 -4.87 11.17 -15.28
N ILE A 45 -5.98 11.06 -16.02
CA ILE A 45 -7.20 11.84 -15.79
C ILE A 45 -7.95 11.41 -14.52
N ASP A 46 -7.72 10.20 -14.02
CA ASP A 46 -8.32 9.74 -12.76
C ASP A 46 -7.74 10.49 -11.55
N ASN A 47 -6.57 11.12 -11.72
CA ASN A 47 -5.89 11.92 -10.70
C ASN A 47 -5.66 11.17 -9.38
N LEU A 48 -5.41 9.86 -9.46
CA LEU A 48 -5.15 8.98 -8.33
C LEU A 48 -3.65 8.86 -8.06
N TRP A 49 -3.14 9.74 -7.20
CA TRP A 49 -1.71 9.86 -6.88
C TRP A 49 -1.40 9.46 -5.43
N HIS A 50 -0.33 8.69 -5.27
CA HIS A 50 0.31 8.43 -3.98
C HIS A 50 0.68 9.75 -3.29
N GLU A 51 0.61 9.79 -1.96
CA GLU A 51 1.02 10.97 -1.20
C GLU A 51 2.47 11.32 -1.58
N PRO A 52 2.76 12.58 -1.99
CA PRO A 52 4.12 12.96 -2.31
C PRO A 52 5.01 12.88 -1.08
N VAL A 53 6.13 12.16 -1.20
CA VAL A 53 7.11 11.99 -0.12
C VAL A 53 8.40 12.73 -0.45
N PRO A 54 9.11 13.26 0.56
CA PRO A 54 10.38 13.93 0.35
C PRO A 54 11.40 12.96 -0.25
N PHE A 55 12.14 13.42 -1.26
CA PHE A 55 13.24 12.65 -1.82
C PHE A 55 14.55 13.07 -1.14
N ASN A 56 15.34 12.09 -0.67
CA ASN A 56 16.54 12.35 0.12
C ASN A 56 17.76 12.70 -0.77
N LEU A 57 17.60 13.74 -1.60
CA LEU A 57 18.65 14.28 -2.44
C LEU A 57 18.47 15.80 -2.52
N SER A 58 19.50 16.55 -2.15
CA SER A 58 19.47 18.01 -2.31
C SER A 58 19.52 18.36 -3.80
N SER A 59 18.52 19.09 -4.28
CA SER A 59 18.50 19.65 -5.63
C SER A 59 17.70 20.94 -5.66
N GLU A 60 18.32 22.04 -6.08
CA GLU A 60 17.65 23.33 -6.22
C GLU A 60 16.75 23.38 -7.46
N TYR A 61 17.13 22.67 -8.53
CA TYR A 61 16.47 22.71 -9.83
C TYR A 61 15.59 21.49 -10.13
N GLY A 62 15.34 20.65 -9.14
CA GLY A 62 14.53 19.44 -9.28
C GLY A 62 15.33 18.24 -9.80
N LEU A 63 14.61 17.18 -10.15
CA LEU A 63 15.15 15.94 -10.70
C LEU A 63 14.41 15.64 -11.98
N ALA A 64 15.16 15.47 -13.07
CA ALA A 64 14.59 15.04 -14.35
C ALA A 64 14.55 13.51 -14.40
N ILE A 65 13.40 12.96 -14.76
CA ILE A 65 13.19 11.53 -14.99
C ILE A 65 13.12 11.23 -16.49
N ALA A 66 13.71 10.10 -16.90
CA ALA A 66 13.57 9.52 -18.23
C ALA A 66 13.61 7.99 -18.14
N HIS A 67 13.04 7.29 -19.12
CA HIS A 67 13.11 5.84 -19.22
C HIS A 67 13.41 5.35 -20.65
N HIS A 68 13.95 4.14 -20.73
CA HIS A 68 14.27 3.45 -21.97
C HIS A 68 14.59 1.98 -21.67
N GLY A 69 13.92 1.06 -22.37
CA GLY A 69 14.04 -0.38 -22.09
C GLY A 69 13.61 -0.67 -20.66
N ASP A 70 14.38 -1.52 -19.97
CA ASP A 70 14.06 -2.00 -18.62
C ASP A 70 14.60 -1.11 -17.50
N TYR A 71 14.89 0.16 -17.78
CA TYR A 71 15.50 1.07 -16.81
C TYR A 71 14.85 2.45 -16.83
N CYS A 72 14.89 3.11 -15.66
CA CYS A 72 14.66 4.53 -15.50
C CYS A 72 15.91 5.23 -14.99
N TRP A 73 16.04 6.51 -15.32
CA TRP A 73 17.12 7.38 -14.89
C TRP A 73 16.57 8.62 -14.23
N LEU A 74 17.20 9.02 -13.13
CA LEU A 74 17.03 10.32 -12.51
C LEU A 74 18.31 11.12 -12.71
N SER A 75 18.17 12.42 -13.01
CA SER A 75 19.32 13.28 -13.25
C SER A 75 19.15 14.67 -12.66
N ASN A 76 20.27 15.23 -12.21
CA ASN A 76 20.49 16.64 -11.93
C ASN A 76 21.95 16.99 -12.30
N PRO A 77 22.41 18.25 -12.18
CA PRO A 77 23.79 18.62 -12.49
C PRO A 77 24.87 17.85 -11.70
N SER A 78 24.50 17.24 -10.56
CA SER A 78 25.44 16.53 -9.67
C SER A 78 25.55 15.04 -9.98
N GLY A 79 24.66 14.46 -10.80
CA GLY A 79 24.71 13.04 -11.10
C GLY A 79 23.55 12.49 -11.89
N VAL A 80 23.72 11.23 -12.30
CA VAL A 80 22.70 10.41 -12.94
C VAL A 80 22.60 9.10 -12.17
N TRP A 81 21.40 8.77 -11.71
CA TRP A 81 21.06 7.53 -11.02
C TRP A 81 20.19 6.68 -11.93
N ARG A 82 20.30 5.35 -11.82
CA ARG A 82 19.55 4.40 -12.64
C ARG A 82 18.91 3.35 -11.75
N ALA A 83 17.67 2.98 -12.03
CA ALA A 83 16.99 1.83 -11.42
C ALA A 83 16.38 0.94 -12.51
N LYS A 84 16.26 -0.36 -12.23
CA LYS A 84 15.53 -1.31 -13.09
C LYS A 84 14.02 -1.05 -12.98
N LEU A 85 13.29 -1.36 -14.05
CA LEU A 85 11.82 -1.36 -14.08
C LEU A 85 11.23 -2.76 -13.91
N THR A 86 12.02 -3.79 -14.18
CA THR A 86 11.60 -5.18 -13.99
C THR A 86 11.38 -5.45 -12.51
N GLU A 87 10.20 -5.97 -12.19
CA GLU A 87 9.88 -6.47 -10.86
C GLU A 87 10.75 -7.69 -10.54
N GLU A 88 11.37 -7.69 -9.36
CA GLU A 88 12.23 -8.77 -8.88
C GLU A 88 11.57 -9.41 -7.65
N SER A 89 11.63 -10.73 -7.54
CA SER A 89 10.97 -11.50 -6.47
C SER A 89 11.90 -12.59 -5.94
N LEU A 90 11.79 -12.89 -4.64
CA LEU A 90 12.52 -13.95 -3.97
C LEU A 90 11.54 -14.98 -3.39
N ASP A 91 11.67 -16.24 -3.77
CA ASP A 91 10.88 -17.33 -3.20
C ASP A 91 11.48 -17.82 -1.88
N LEU A 92 10.74 -17.61 -0.79
CA LEU A 92 11.14 -17.96 0.57
C LEU A 92 10.61 -19.34 1.02
N THR A 93 9.79 -20.00 0.20
CA THR A 93 8.97 -21.18 0.57
C THR A 93 9.79 -22.28 1.22
N ALA A 94 10.96 -22.60 0.68
CA ALA A 94 11.81 -23.68 1.18
C ALA A 94 12.40 -23.41 2.58
N ALA A 95 12.45 -22.16 3.01
CA ALA A 95 13.01 -21.76 4.29
C ALA A 95 11.95 -21.50 5.38
N VAL A 96 10.66 -21.49 5.05
CA VAL A 96 9.60 -21.18 6.01
C VAL A 96 9.53 -22.25 7.12
N LEU A 97 9.72 -21.81 8.36
CA LEU A 97 9.57 -22.63 9.57
C LEU A 97 8.19 -22.43 10.22
N SER A 98 7.68 -21.21 10.23
CA SER A 98 6.33 -20.92 10.73
C SER A 98 5.74 -19.67 10.08
N VAL A 99 4.41 -19.63 10.02
CA VAL A 99 3.62 -18.49 9.55
C VAL A 99 2.49 -18.25 10.54
N ARG A 100 2.36 -17.00 11.01
CA ARG A 100 1.24 -16.55 11.83
C ARG A 100 0.58 -15.36 11.16
N GLN A 101 -0.67 -15.54 10.76
CA GLN A 101 -1.48 -14.49 10.14
C GLN A 101 -2.65 -14.14 11.06
N GLU A 102 -2.77 -12.86 11.42
CA GLU A 102 -3.82 -12.34 12.29
C GLU A 102 -4.62 -11.27 11.55
N LEU A 103 -5.92 -11.52 11.35
CA LEU A 103 -6.80 -10.61 10.63
C LEU A 103 -7.92 -10.10 11.54
N THR A 104 -8.22 -8.82 11.40
CA THR A 104 -9.39 -8.15 11.97
C THR A 104 -10.12 -7.40 10.86
N LYS A 105 -11.24 -6.75 11.19
CA LYS A 105 -12.00 -5.95 10.21
C LYS A 105 -11.18 -4.82 9.55
N GLY A 106 -10.17 -4.29 10.23
CA GLY A 106 -9.43 -3.11 9.78
C GLY A 106 -7.93 -3.17 10.07
N ALA A 107 -7.37 -4.37 10.20
CA ALA A 107 -5.94 -4.58 10.36
C ALA A 107 -5.59 -6.04 10.08
N GLY A 108 -4.44 -6.26 9.45
CA GLY A 108 -3.83 -7.55 9.22
C GLY A 108 -2.37 -7.53 9.62
N ARG A 109 -1.91 -8.61 10.25
CA ARG A 109 -0.51 -8.81 10.65
C ARG A 109 -0.03 -10.18 10.20
N LEU A 110 1.22 -10.21 9.78
CA LEU A 110 1.92 -11.41 9.37
C LEU A 110 3.25 -11.50 10.10
N ILE A 111 3.53 -12.66 10.67
CA ILE A 111 4.85 -13.03 11.19
C ILE A 111 5.31 -14.28 10.46
N VAL A 112 6.45 -14.20 9.80
CA VAL A 112 7.08 -15.34 9.11
C VAL A 112 8.41 -15.64 9.76
N GLU A 113 8.62 -16.87 10.17
CA GLU A 113 9.92 -17.34 10.61
C GLU A 113 10.60 -18.15 9.49
N LEU A 114 11.81 -17.75 9.12
CA LEU A 114 12.64 -18.42 8.14
C LEU A 114 13.83 -19.11 8.83
N ASN A 115 14.17 -20.30 8.36
CA ASN A 115 15.42 -20.96 8.69
C ASN A 115 16.59 -20.12 8.17
N ASN A 116 17.58 -19.86 9.03
CA ASN A 116 18.80 -19.12 8.69
C ASN A 116 20.07 -19.82 9.23
N ASN A 117 20.03 -21.15 9.39
CA ASN A 117 21.15 -21.91 9.95
C ASN A 117 22.46 -21.81 9.15
N GLU A 118 22.39 -21.52 7.84
CA GLU A 118 23.57 -21.37 6.98
C GLU A 118 23.94 -19.89 6.76
N GLY A 119 23.23 -18.96 7.41
CA GLY A 119 23.44 -17.52 7.23
C GLY A 119 22.94 -16.98 5.89
N GLN A 120 22.14 -17.75 5.15
CA GLN A 120 21.64 -17.41 3.82
C GLN A 120 20.72 -16.17 3.80
N TYR A 121 20.24 -15.72 4.96
CA TYR A 121 19.46 -14.49 5.16
C TYR A 121 20.15 -13.51 6.11
N ALA A 122 21.49 -13.47 6.15
CA ALA A 122 22.25 -12.61 7.06
C ALA A 122 22.16 -11.10 6.71
N SER A 123 21.96 -10.74 5.44
CA SER A 123 21.95 -9.35 4.96
C SER A 123 20.74 -9.00 4.09
N PRO A 124 19.50 -8.99 4.62
CA PRO A 124 18.34 -8.44 3.92
C PRO A 124 18.65 -7.03 3.37
N GLY A 125 18.25 -6.75 2.12
CA GLY A 125 18.49 -5.47 1.44
C GLY A 125 19.85 -5.35 0.75
N GLU A 126 20.70 -6.38 0.79
CA GLU A 126 22.03 -6.36 0.17
C GLU A 126 22.25 -7.54 -0.79
N GLY A 127 22.97 -7.29 -1.88
CA GLY A 127 23.42 -8.34 -2.81
C GLY A 127 22.27 -9.17 -3.37
N GLU A 128 22.31 -10.49 -3.19
CA GLU A 128 21.26 -11.41 -3.65
C GLU A 128 19.94 -11.27 -2.87
N LEU A 129 19.96 -10.57 -1.74
CA LEU A 129 18.79 -10.28 -0.90
C LEU A 129 18.31 -8.83 -1.03
N GLU A 130 18.76 -8.09 -2.06
CA GLU A 130 18.37 -6.70 -2.31
C GLU A 130 16.83 -6.51 -2.32
N VAL A 131 16.08 -7.50 -2.80
CA VAL A 131 14.60 -7.47 -2.85
C VAL A 131 13.93 -7.72 -1.50
N LEU A 132 14.64 -8.30 -0.53
CA LEU A 132 14.14 -8.58 0.81
C LEU A 132 14.58 -7.45 1.75
N ASP A 133 13.88 -6.33 1.73
CA ASP A 133 14.13 -5.18 2.61
C ASP A 133 12.82 -4.64 3.21
N ILE A 134 12.93 -3.74 4.18
CA ILE A 134 11.78 -3.04 4.76
C ILE A 134 11.02 -2.30 3.65
N GLY A 135 9.70 -2.46 3.65
CA GLY A 135 8.80 -1.91 2.64
C GLY A 135 8.59 -2.81 1.42
N CYS A 136 9.31 -3.94 1.30
CA CYS A 136 8.99 -4.92 0.26
C CYS A 136 7.68 -5.65 0.58
N GLN A 137 7.08 -6.26 -0.44
CA GLN A 137 5.81 -6.98 -0.33
C GLN A 137 6.05 -8.48 -0.13
N LEU A 138 5.39 -9.04 0.88
CA LEU A 138 5.24 -10.47 1.08
C LEU A 138 3.88 -10.93 0.56
N GLU A 139 3.90 -11.88 -0.37
CA GLU A 139 2.71 -12.57 -0.85
C GLU A 139 2.63 -13.95 -0.23
N VAL A 140 1.57 -14.20 0.55
CA VAL A 140 1.34 -15.51 1.15
C VAL A 140 0.30 -16.23 0.32
N SER A 141 0.62 -17.44 -0.13
CA SER A 141 -0.31 -18.28 -0.91
C SER A 141 -0.62 -19.57 -0.15
N PRO A 142 -1.63 -19.59 0.73
CA PRO A 142 -2.05 -20.80 1.43
C PRO A 142 -2.55 -21.87 0.45
N GLY A 143 -2.37 -23.13 0.82
CA GLY A 143 -2.67 -24.25 -0.07
C GLY A 143 -2.80 -25.58 0.65
N TYR A 144 -2.98 -26.64 -0.12
CA TYR A 144 -2.98 -28.01 0.37
C TYR A 144 -2.27 -28.93 -0.61
N THR A 145 -1.72 -30.04 -0.09
CA THR A 145 -1.09 -31.06 -0.92
C THR A 145 -2.14 -32.08 -1.37
N THR A 146 -2.19 -32.33 -2.67
CA THR A 146 -3.00 -33.40 -3.27
C THR A 146 -2.11 -34.49 -3.86
N SER A 147 -2.72 -35.56 -4.34
CA SER A 147 -2.02 -36.60 -5.10
C SER A 147 -1.42 -36.12 -6.42
N GLN A 148 -1.87 -34.96 -6.94
CA GLN A 148 -1.37 -34.34 -8.17
C GLN A 148 -0.29 -33.28 -7.91
N GLY A 149 -0.03 -32.93 -6.64
CA GLY A 149 0.96 -31.93 -6.25
C GLY A 149 0.40 -30.91 -5.27
N ASN A 150 1.14 -29.82 -5.08
CA ASN A 150 0.71 -28.71 -4.22
C ASN A 150 -0.27 -27.83 -4.99
N GLU A 151 -1.45 -27.61 -4.41
CA GLU A 151 -2.43 -26.64 -4.88
C GLU A 151 -2.36 -25.42 -3.97
N ILE A 152 -2.29 -24.23 -4.54
CA ILE A 152 -2.23 -22.95 -3.82
C ILE A 152 -3.35 -22.03 -4.27
N SER A 153 -3.82 -21.20 -3.35
CA SER A 153 -4.67 -20.05 -3.65
C SER A 153 -3.87 -18.78 -3.39
N SER A 154 -4.08 -17.75 -4.20
CA SER A 154 -3.60 -16.40 -3.90
C SER A 154 -4.16 -15.96 -2.54
N GLY A 155 -3.29 -15.59 -1.61
CA GLY A 155 -3.69 -15.02 -0.32
C GLY A 155 -3.52 -13.52 -0.28
N LEU A 156 -3.26 -12.99 0.92
CA LEU A 156 -3.11 -11.55 1.15
C LEU A 156 -1.66 -11.11 0.92
N ALA A 157 -1.50 -9.82 0.63
CA ALA A 157 -0.22 -9.15 0.54
C ALA A 157 0.04 -8.33 1.81
N PHE A 158 1.28 -8.32 2.27
CA PHE A 158 1.73 -7.58 3.45
C PHE A 158 3.03 -6.83 3.14
N GLY A 159 3.20 -5.61 3.64
CA GLY A 159 4.47 -4.89 3.59
C GLY A 159 5.35 -5.30 4.77
N VAL A 160 6.64 -5.57 4.53
CA VAL A 160 7.61 -5.84 5.61
C VAL A 160 7.84 -4.55 6.40
N ASP A 161 7.50 -4.57 7.68
CA ASP A 161 7.69 -3.45 8.61
C ASP A 161 9.06 -3.51 9.29
N ALA A 162 9.50 -4.72 9.61
CA ALA A 162 10.73 -4.98 10.35
C ALA A 162 11.16 -6.44 10.19
N TYR A 163 12.40 -6.73 10.58
CA TYR A 163 12.90 -8.09 10.73
C TYR A 163 13.83 -8.23 11.94
N GLU A 164 13.98 -9.46 12.43
CA GLU A 164 14.84 -9.80 13.57
C GLU A 164 15.64 -11.07 13.26
N HIS A 165 16.96 -11.04 13.48
CA HIS A 165 17.78 -12.24 13.51
C HIS A 165 17.84 -12.82 14.92
N THR A 166 17.51 -14.09 15.05
CA THR A 166 17.62 -14.80 16.33
C THR A 166 18.58 -15.98 16.19
N SER A 167 19.36 -16.25 17.24
CA SER A 167 20.24 -17.42 17.30
C SER A 167 20.24 -17.99 18.71
N SER A 168 19.62 -19.16 18.89
CA SER A 168 19.52 -19.84 20.18
C SER A 168 19.30 -21.35 20.01
N GLY A 169 19.80 -22.15 20.96
CA GLY A 169 19.52 -23.60 20.96
C GLY A 169 20.00 -24.36 19.73
N GLY A 170 21.03 -23.88 19.02
CA GLY A 170 21.52 -24.48 17.77
C GLY A 170 20.66 -24.17 16.55
N LYS A 171 19.73 -23.21 16.67
CA LYS A 171 18.87 -22.71 15.60
C LYS A 171 19.17 -21.23 15.36
N ALA A 172 19.34 -20.85 14.10
CA ALA A 172 19.34 -19.47 13.65
C ALA A 172 18.12 -19.21 12.76
N SER A 173 17.42 -18.11 13.00
CA SER A 173 16.23 -17.72 12.25
C SER A 173 16.29 -16.26 11.84
N LEU A 174 15.63 -15.95 10.71
CA LEU A 174 15.18 -14.61 10.38
C LEU A 174 13.67 -14.55 10.61
N ILE A 175 13.21 -13.58 11.40
CA ILE A 175 11.78 -13.34 11.64
C ILE A 175 11.40 -12.07 10.88
N LEU A 176 10.39 -12.17 10.03
CA LEU A 176 9.80 -11.04 9.31
C LEU A 176 8.51 -10.62 9.99
N TYR A 177 8.37 -9.33 10.25
CA TYR A 177 7.15 -8.69 10.74
C TYR A 177 6.56 -7.86 9.62
N ALA A 178 5.30 -8.11 9.27
CA ALA A 178 4.65 -7.44 8.16
C ALA A 178 3.20 -7.08 8.47
N SER A 179 2.70 -6.05 7.81
CA SER A 179 1.36 -5.51 8.00
C SER A 179 0.63 -5.30 6.67
N ASP A 180 -0.70 -5.36 6.70
CA ASP A 180 -1.51 -5.25 5.48
C ASP A 180 -1.78 -3.80 5.05
N GLY A 181 -2.52 -3.62 3.96
CA GLY A 181 -2.85 -2.30 3.45
C GLY A 181 -3.62 -1.39 4.42
N TRP A 182 -4.27 -1.95 5.47
CA TRP A 182 -4.91 -1.12 6.49
C TRP A 182 -3.89 -0.37 7.34
N ASN A 183 -2.71 -0.95 7.56
CA ASN A 183 -1.62 -0.27 8.24
C ASN A 183 -1.14 0.95 7.47
N LEU A 184 -1.04 0.84 6.13
CA LEU A 184 -0.69 1.99 5.26
C LEU A 184 -1.71 3.13 5.42
N ILE A 185 -3.00 2.80 5.43
CA ILE A 185 -4.11 3.74 5.64
C ILE A 185 -4.05 4.38 7.04
N GLU A 186 -3.81 3.57 8.07
CA GLU A 186 -3.68 4.03 9.46
C GLU A 186 -2.47 4.94 9.65
N ASN A 187 -1.38 4.73 8.91
CA ASN A 187 -0.16 5.53 9.02
C ASN A 187 -0.18 6.81 8.17
N TRP A 188 -1.00 6.86 7.11
CA TRP A 188 -1.14 8.09 6.33
C TRP A 188 -1.72 9.25 7.15
N ARG A 189 -1.15 10.43 6.95
CA ARG A 189 -1.62 11.70 7.52
C ARG A 189 -1.74 12.72 6.41
N ALA A 190 -2.89 13.38 6.33
CA ALA A 190 -3.06 14.48 5.38
C ALA A 190 -2.07 15.61 5.68
N ARG A 191 -1.20 15.93 4.72
CA ARG A 191 -0.19 16.99 4.87
C ARG A 191 -0.79 18.40 4.83
N HIS A 192 -1.91 18.55 4.13
CA HIS A 192 -2.62 19.81 3.97
C HIS A 192 -4.14 19.56 3.96
N GLN A 193 -4.89 20.66 4.03
CA GLN A 193 -6.33 20.58 3.97
C GLN A 193 -6.78 20.26 2.54
N PHE A 194 -7.71 19.33 2.43
CA PHE A 194 -8.48 19.11 1.21
C PHE A 194 -9.94 19.44 1.47
N ARG A 195 -10.63 20.05 0.50
CA ARG A 195 -12.07 20.30 0.58
C ARG A 195 -12.70 20.18 -0.79
N TRP A 196 -13.82 19.48 -0.85
CA TRP A 196 -14.62 19.29 -2.07
C TRP A 196 -16.07 19.66 -1.83
N ASN A 197 -16.80 19.86 -2.93
CA ASN A 197 -18.25 20.02 -2.97
C ASN A 197 -18.85 21.14 -2.10
N LYS A 198 -18.09 22.19 -1.78
CA LYS A 198 -18.64 23.36 -1.05
C LYS A 198 -19.74 24.08 -1.85
N GLY A 199 -19.68 24.00 -3.19
CA GLY A 199 -20.65 24.64 -4.09
C GLY A 199 -20.76 23.95 -5.45
N SER A 200 -20.38 22.67 -5.53
CA SER A 200 -20.40 21.84 -6.74
C SER A 200 -20.57 20.37 -6.37
N ASP A 201 -20.96 19.52 -7.31
CA ASP A 201 -21.08 18.06 -7.13
C ASP A 201 -19.96 17.35 -7.91
N GLU A 202 -18.70 17.61 -7.51
CA GLU A 202 -17.52 17.13 -8.23
C GLU A 202 -17.10 15.72 -7.79
N MET A 203 -17.11 15.46 -6.48
CA MET A 203 -16.56 14.23 -5.89
C MET A 203 -17.62 13.48 -5.10
N SER A 204 -18.11 12.35 -5.63
CA SER A 204 -18.99 11.45 -4.87
C SER A 204 -18.26 10.79 -3.71
N VAL A 205 -18.97 10.14 -2.78
CA VAL A 205 -18.35 9.35 -1.71
C VAL A 205 -17.36 8.33 -2.27
N LYS A 206 -17.70 7.64 -3.37
CA LYS A 206 -16.80 6.69 -4.04
C LYS A 206 -15.52 7.36 -4.53
N ALA A 207 -15.62 8.53 -5.17
CA ALA A 207 -14.46 9.25 -5.67
C ALA A 207 -13.55 9.73 -4.51
N LEU A 208 -14.16 10.18 -3.41
CA LEU A 208 -13.42 10.56 -2.20
C LEU A 208 -12.72 9.36 -1.56
N LEU A 209 -13.35 8.18 -1.52
CA LEU A 209 -12.70 6.94 -1.04
C LEU A 209 -11.51 6.57 -1.92
N ALA A 210 -11.69 6.57 -3.25
CA ALA A 210 -10.61 6.29 -4.20
C ALA A 210 -9.43 7.27 -4.02
N PHE A 211 -9.72 8.56 -3.82
CA PHE A 211 -8.71 9.56 -3.54
C PHE A 211 -7.90 9.25 -2.29
N VAL A 212 -8.55 8.90 -1.17
CA VAL A 212 -7.85 8.62 0.10
C VAL A 212 -7.02 7.34 -0.01
N LEU A 213 -7.57 6.29 -0.62
CA LEU A 213 -6.84 5.04 -0.86
C LEU A 213 -5.64 5.24 -1.79
N ALA A 214 -5.79 6.09 -2.81
CA ALA A 214 -4.69 6.41 -3.71
C ALA A 214 -3.51 7.05 -3.00
N ARG A 215 -3.72 7.78 -1.88
CA ARG A 215 -2.63 8.38 -1.09
C ARG A 215 -1.66 7.37 -0.51
N VAL A 216 -2.10 6.12 -0.36
CA VAL A 216 -1.28 5.00 0.11
C VAL A 216 -1.02 3.97 -0.99
N GLY A 217 -1.25 4.33 -2.25
CA GLY A 217 -0.96 3.47 -3.39
C GLY A 217 -2.00 2.38 -3.66
N ILE A 218 -3.13 2.39 -2.94
CA ILE A 218 -4.16 1.35 -3.06
C ILE A 218 -5.23 1.80 -4.05
N LYS A 219 -5.53 0.93 -5.03
CA LYS A 219 -6.63 1.15 -5.98
C LYS A 219 -7.95 0.71 -5.37
N LEU A 220 -8.99 1.54 -5.54
CA LEU A 220 -10.37 1.14 -5.24
C LEU A 220 -10.99 0.41 -6.44
N GLU A 221 -11.40 -0.84 -6.23
CA GLU A 221 -12.13 -1.68 -7.16
C GLU A 221 -13.56 -1.92 -6.66
N VAL A 222 -14.47 -2.24 -7.57
CA VAL A 222 -15.89 -2.49 -7.25
C VAL A 222 -16.22 -3.96 -7.43
N LYS A 223 -16.67 -4.61 -6.36
CA LYS A 223 -17.35 -5.91 -6.45
C LYS A 223 -18.86 -5.73 -6.50
N SER A 224 -19.40 -4.89 -5.61
CA SER A 224 -20.78 -4.37 -5.68
C SER A 224 -20.82 -2.99 -5.02
N GLN A 225 -21.86 -2.19 -5.28
CA GLN A 225 -21.96 -0.85 -4.70
C GLN A 225 -23.42 -0.39 -4.60
N SER A 226 -23.72 0.45 -3.62
CA SER A 226 -25.02 1.13 -3.51
C SER A 226 -25.15 2.23 -4.56
N SER A 227 -26.37 2.68 -4.85
CA SER A 227 -26.54 3.90 -5.66
C SER A 227 -26.01 5.13 -4.91
N VAL A 228 -26.20 5.17 -3.58
CA VAL A 228 -25.85 6.28 -2.70
C VAL A 228 -24.36 6.62 -2.76
N ILE A 229 -23.46 5.63 -2.76
CA ILE A 229 -22.01 5.89 -2.80
C ILE A 229 -21.56 6.62 -4.08
N THR A 230 -22.33 6.47 -5.17
CA THR A 230 -22.06 7.15 -6.44
C THR A 230 -22.83 8.44 -6.64
N SER A 231 -23.99 8.60 -5.99
CA SER A 231 -24.88 9.76 -6.21
C SER A 231 -24.87 10.78 -5.07
N TYR A 232 -24.20 10.49 -3.95
CA TYR A 232 -24.08 11.42 -2.83
C TYR A 232 -22.73 12.16 -2.86
N TYR A 233 -22.78 13.49 -2.81
CA TYR A 233 -21.65 14.41 -2.96
C TYR A 233 -21.55 15.30 -1.71
N PRO A 234 -20.94 14.81 -0.60
CA PRO A 234 -20.86 15.59 0.63
C PRO A 234 -19.89 16.78 0.48
N ASP A 235 -20.20 17.95 1.03
CA ASP A 235 -19.19 18.98 1.34
C ASP A 235 -18.25 18.40 2.38
N PHE A 236 -17.11 17.91 1.91
CA PHE A 236 -16.22 17.08 2.69
C PHE A 236 -14.86 17.74 2.82
N THR A 237 -14.39 17.87 4.06
CA THR A 237 -13.08 18.45 4.37
C THR A 237 -12.23 17.41 5.08
N ILE A 238 -11.02 17.18 4.56
CA ILE A 238 -9.96 16.45 5.26
C ILE A 238 -9.03 17.51 5.83
N HIS A 239 -8.90 17.55 7.15
CA HIS A 239 -8.01 18.49 7.81
C HIS A 239 -6.57 17.96 7.84
N PRO A 240 -5.56 18.86 7.92
CA PRO A 240 -4.19 18.44 8.17
C PRO A 240 -4.11 17.51 9.39
N ASN A 241 -3.25 16.50 9.31
CA ASN A 241 -3.06 15.45 10.32
C ASN A 241 -4.24 14.49 10.54
N ASN A 242 -5.33 14.59 9.77
CA ASN A 242 -6.33 13.53 9.77
C ASN A 242 -5.69 12.21 9.29
N ARG A 243 -6.04 11.12 9.98
CA ARG A 243 -5.63 9.76 9.63
C ARG A 243 -6.53 9.19 8.54
N GLY A 244 -5.99 8.35 7.66
CA GLY A 244 -6.75 7.78 6.54
C GLY A 244 -7.93 6.93 6.98
N ASP A 245 -7.75 6.14 8.02
CA ASP A 245 -8.78 5.24 8.58
C ASP A 245 -9.98 6.03 9.12
N ILE A 246 -9.73 7.15 9.80
CA ILE A 246 -10.78 8.05 10.31
C ILE A 246 -11.55 8.66 9.14
N VAL A 247 -10.85 9.09 8.09
CA VAL A 247 -11.47 9.68 6.90
C VAL A 247 -12.35 8.65 6.17
N ILE A 248 -11.81 7.45 5.93
CA ILE A 248 -12.55 6.35 5.28
C ILE A 248 -13.78 5.97 6.12
N GLY A 249 -13.63 5.80 7.44
CA GLY A 249 -14.74 5.49 8.33
C GLY A 249 -15.84 6.56 8.27
N LYS A 250 -15.47 7.84 8.17
CA LYS A 250 -16.44 8.93 8.02
C LYS A 250 -17.15 8.89 6.67
N LEU A 251 -16.42 8.64 5.57
CA LEU A 251 -17.00 8.53 4.23
C LEU A 251 -17.99 7.35 4.14
N LEU A 252 -17.61 6.18 4.67
CA LEU A 252 -18.46 5.01 4.71
C LEU A 252 -19.70 5.22 5.60
N SER A 253 -19.66 6.08 6.61
CA SER A 253 -20.83 6.39 7.44
C SER A 253 -22.00 7.03 6.68
N PHE A 254 -21.77 7.52 5.46
CA PHE A 254 -22.82 8.07 4.59
C PHE A 254 -23.54 7.00 3.75
N THR A 255 -23.07 5.75 3.76
CA THR A 255 -23.49 4.72 2.81
C THR A 255 -23.64 3.37 3.51
N PRO A 256 -24.42 2.43 2.94
CA PRO A 256 -24.44 1.05 3.44
C PRO A 256 -23.20 0.23 3.00
N ASP A 257 -22.35 0.79 2.13
CA ASP A 257 -21.20 0.10 1.56
C ASP A 257 -20.10 -0.15 2.60
N VAL A 258 -19.35 -1.23 2.38
CA VAL A 258 -18.17 -1.60 3.16
C VAL A 258 -16.96 -1.70 2.24
N VAL A 259 -15.78 -1.51 2.82
CA VAL A 259 -14.50 -1.68 2.15
C VAL A 259 -13.70 -2.74 2.88
N PHE A 260 -13.06 -3.62 2.12
CA PHE A 260 -12.01 -4.53 2.61
C PHE A 260 -10.81 -4.50 1.66
N ILE A 261 -9.66 -4.96 2.14
CA ILE A 261 -8.41 -5.00 1.38
C ILE A 261 -8.08 -6.45 1.09
N GLU A 262 -7.70 -6.73 -0.16
CA GLU A 262 -7.27 -8.04 -0.62
C GLU A 262 -6.13 -7.83 -1.62
N GLY A 263 -4.93 -8.32 -1.25
CA GLY A 263 -3.69 -7.96 -1.94
C GLY A 263 -3.44 -6.45 -1.88
N ASN A 264 -3.09 -5.86 -3.02
CA ASN A 264 -2.82 -4.42 -3.16
C ASN A 264 -4.03 -3.58 -3.57
N LYS A 265 -5.23 -4.14 -3.41
CA LYS A 265 -6.48 -3.51 -3.86
C LYS A 265 -7.46 -3.42 -2.70
N ALA A 266 -8.18 -2.31 -2.67
CA ALA A 266 -9.35 -2.16 -1.82
C ALA A 266 -10.59 -2.45 -2.66
N TYR A 267 -11.52 -3.22 -2.12
CA TYR A 267 -12.77 -3.56 -2.78
C TYR A 267 -13.93 -2.92 -2.04
N VAL A 268 -14.81 -2.23 -2.78
CA VAL A 268 -16.13 -1.85 -2.27
C VAL A 268 -17.14 -2.96 -2.54
N VAL A 269 -17.97 -3.22 -1.52
CA VAL A 269 -19.12 -4.11 -1.56
C VAL A 269 -20.28 -3.41 -0.88
N ASN A 270 -21.48 -3.58 -1.42
CA ASN A 270 -22.75 -3.30 -0.75
C ASN A 270 -23.39 -4.62 -0.31
N PRO A 271 -23.28 -5.03 0.96
CA PRO A 271 -23.85 -6.28 1.45
C PRO A 271 -25.37 -6.23 1.42
N GLY A 272 -26.00 -7.14 0.68
CA GLY A 272 -27.44 -7.31 0.61
C GLY A 272 -27.94 -8.39 1.56
N SER A 273 -29.19 -8.28 2.02
CA SER A 273 -29.84 -9.35 2.81
C SER A 273 -30.06 -10.64 2.01
N SER A 274 -29.99 -10.56 0.68
CA SER A 274 -30.07 -11.70 -0.25
C SER A 274 -28.72 -12.35 -0.53
N ASP A 275 -27.62 -11.83 0.00
CA ASP A 275 -26.29 -12.36 -0.29
C ASP A 275 -26.14 -13.75 0.35
N ASN A 276 -25.72 -14.71 -0.47
CA ASN A 276 -25.47 -16.06 0.00
C ASN A 276 -24.21 -16.08 0.86
N SER A 277 -24.24 -16.88 1.92
CA SER A 277 -23.02 -17.16 2.67
C SER A 277 -22.03 -17.87 1.77
N VAL A 278 -20.85 -17.28 1.58
CA VAL A 278 -19.78 -17.88 0.76
C VAL A 278 -19.16 -19.10 1.45
N TYR A 279 -19.36 -19.20 2.77
CA TYR A 279 -18.85 -20.28 3.58
C TYR A 279 -19.77 -20.56 4.77
N SER A 280 -19.79 -21.80 5.26
CA SER A 280 -20.48 -22.16 6.50
C SER A 280 -19.61 -23.13 7.28
N TYR A 281 -19.37 -22.83 8.56
CA TYR A 281 -18.70 -23.75 9.45
C TYR A 281 -19.59 -24.98 9.66
N GLY A 282 -18.98 -26.16 9.57
CA GLY A 282 -19.66 -27.44 9.69
C GLY A 282 -18.80 -28.44 10.46
N SER A 283 -19.24 -29.69 10.56
CA SER A 283 -18.48 -30.74 11.25
C SER A 283 -17.08 -30.98 10.67
N SER A 284 -16.91 -30.77 9.36
CA SER A 284 -15.59 -30.82 8.69
C SER A 284 -14.72 -29.58 8.92
N HIS A 285 -15.30 -28.50 9.41
CA HIS A 285 -14.62 -27.23 9.68
C HIS A 285 -15.02 -26.71 11.08
N PRO A 286 -14.66 -27.44 12.14
CA PRO A 286 -15.06 -27.08 13.49
C PRO A 286 -14.38 -25.77 13.93
N ILE A 287 -15.16 -24.87 14.51
CA ILE A 287 -14.61 -23.70 15.21
C ILE A 287 -13.95 -24.22 16.48
N LEU A 288 -12.62 -24.09 16.58
CA LEU A 288 -11.84 -24.60 17.70
C LEU A 288 -11.88 -23.66 18.92
N GLU A 289 -11.86 -22.36 18.66
CA GLU A 289 -11.93 -21.33 19.69
C GLU A 289 -12.57 -20.05 19.13
N GLY A 290 -13.16 -19.25 20.02
CA GLY A 290 -13.76 -17.96 19.67
C GLY A 290 -13.58 -16.98 20.81
N GLY A 291 -12.98 -15.83 20.52
CA GLY A 291 -12.93 -14.70 21.44
C GLY A 291 -14.16 -13.83 21.26
N TYR A 292 -14.99 -13.72 22.29
CA TYR A 292 -16.12 -12.79 22.31
C TYR A 292 -15.70 -11.51 23.03
N ARG A 293 -16.02 -10.34 22.45
CA ARG A 293 -15.87 -9.03 23.09
C ARG A 293 -17.23 -8.41 23.33
#